data_AF-R0D986-F1
#
_entry.id   AF-R0D986-F1
#
_cell.length_a   1.000
_cell.length_b   1.000
_cell.length_c   1.000
_cell.angle_alpha   90.00
_cell.angle_beta   90.00
_cell.angle_gamma   90.00
#
_symmetry.space_group_name_H-M   'P 1'
#
loop_
_entity.id
_entity.type
_entity.pdbx_description
1 polymer ?
#
loop_
_entity_poly.entity_id
_entity_poly.type
_entity_poly.pdbx_seq_one_letter_code
_entity_poly.pdbx_strand_id
1 'polypeptide(L)' 'MSENAMLLLRKMANEFDKTKRKSFDSDFYIAFSDRIINELESYGYIICRNDVIASIELTSAGYEKATN' A
#
# COMPACT_ATOMS: atom_id res chain seq x y z
N MET A 1 3.34 0.52 -13.96
CA MET A 1 3.60 0.28 -12.53
C MET A 1 5.00 -0.27 -12.36
N SER A 2 5.80 0.30 -11.46
CA SER A 2 7.15 -0.20 -11.13
C SER A 2 7.11 -1.52 -10.36
N GLU A 3 8.21 -2.27 -10.42
CA GLU A 3 8.35 -3.54 -9.68
C GLU A 3 8.25 -3.33 -8.16
N ASN A 4 8.89 -2.29 -7.63
CA ASN A 4 8.82 -1.93 -6.22
C ASN A 4 7.40 -1.54 -5.78
N ALA A 5 6.62 -0.89 -6.64
CA ALA A 5 5.21 -0.62 -6.37
C ALA A 5 4.39 -1.91 -6.27
N MET A 6 4.62 -2.87 -7.18
CA MET A 6 3.97 -4.17 -7.10
C MET A 6 4.38 -4.95 -5.84
N LEU A 7 5.65 -4.87 -5.42
CA LEU A 7 6.15 -5.51 -4.20
C LEU A 7 5.46 -4.96 -2.95
N LEU A 8 5.35 -3.64 -2.81
CA LEU A 8 4.64 -3.02 -1.69
C LEU A 8 3.16 -3.43 -1.70
N LEU A 9 2.50 -3.38 -2.85
CA LEU A 9 1.08 -3.71 -2.98
C LEU A 9 0.79 -5.18 -2.60
N ARG A 10 1.64 -6.11 -3.03
CA ARG A 10 1.58 -7.54 -2.63
C ARG A 10 1.86 -7.74 -1.14
N LYS A 11 2.81 -6.98 -0.58
CA LYS A 11 3.09 -7.01 0.86
C LYS A 11 1.85 -6.59 1.67
N MET A 12 1.17 -5.52 1.25
CA MET A 12 -0.06 -5.05 1.88
C MET A 12 -1.20 -6.08 1.77
N ALA A 13 -1.40 -6.69 0.59
CA ALA A 13 -2.43 -7.70 0.39
C ALA A 13 -2.21 -8.95 1.26
N ASN A 14 -0.98 -9.45 1.33
CA ASN A 14 -0.61 -10.58 2.20
C ASN A 14 -0.85 -10.27 3.68
N GLU A 15 -0.52 -9.06 4.13
CA GLU A 15 -0.75 -8.66 5.52
C GLU A 15 -2.25 -8.49 5.81
N PHE A 16 -3.02 -7.96 4.85
CA PHE A 16 -4.47 -7.91 4.93
C PHE A 16 -5.08 -9.31 5.04
N ASP A 17 -4.60 -10.30 4.27
CA ASP A 17 -5.12 -11.66 4.35
C ASP A 17 -4.96 -12.27 5.74
N LYS A 18 -3.81 -12.04 6.38
CA LYS A 18 -3.46 -12.54 7.71
C LYS A 18 -4.21 -11.84 8.85
N THR A 19 -4.32 -10.52 8.77
CA THR A 19 -4.73 -9.69 9.93
C THR A 19 -6.06 -8.99 9.74
N LYS A 20 -6.57 -8.94 8.51
CA LYS A 20 -7.69 -8.08 8.07
C LYS A 20 -7.45 -6.57 8.28
N ARG A 21 -6.21 -6.16 8.60
CA ARG A 21 -5.79 -4.76 8.70
C ARG A 21 -5.63 -4.18 7.29
N LYS A 22 -6.28 -3.05 7.03
CA LYS A 22 -6.21 -2.34 5.74
C LYS A 22 -5.33 -1.08 5.75
N SER A 23 -5.04 -0.51 6.91
CA SER A 23 -4.20 0.70 7.06
C SER A 23 -2.83 0.31 7.60
N PHE A 24 -1.74 0.87 7.09
CA PHE A 24 -0.37 0.52 7.44
C PHE A 24 0.44 1.79 7.74
N ASP A 25 1.15 1.80 8.86
CA ASP A 25 1.99 2.92 9.30
C ASP A 25 3.28 3.05 8.47
N SER A 26 3.99 4.16 8.67
CA SER A 26 5.26 4.47 7.99
C SER A 26 6.31 3.38 8.15
N ASP A 27 6.37 2.71 9.30
CA ASP A 27 7.33 1.64 9.55
C ASP A 27 7.09 0.45 8.60
N PHE A 28 5.83 0.21 8.22
CA PHE A 28 5.50 -0.83 7.25
C PHE A 28 6.09 -0.55 5.85
N TYR A 29 6.12 0.70 5.41
CA TYR A 29 6.56 1.06 4.05
C TYR A 29 7.85 1.88 4.00
N ILE A 30 8.60 2.00 5.11
CA ILE A 30 9.83 2.80 5.22
C ILE A 30 10.93 2.41 4.23
N ALA A 31 10.93 1.17 3.75
CA ALA A 31 11.88 0.67 2.74
C ALA A 31 11.52 1.10 1.30
N PHE A 32 10.35 1.71 1.09
CA PHE A 32 9.87 2.17 -0.20
C PHE A 32 9.94 3.69 -0.26
N SER A 33 10.34 4.24 -1.40
CA SER A 33 10.41 5.69 -1.57
C SER A 33 9.02 6.31 -1.76
N ASP A 34 8.89 7.61 -1.46
CA ASP A 34 7.66 8.37 -1.68
C ASP A 34 7.16 8.31 -3.13
N ARG A 35 8.09 8.15 -4.10
CA ARG A 35 7.72 7.93 -5.51
C ARG A 35 6.85 6.68 -5.70
N ILE A 36 7.13 5.62 -4.96
CA ILE A 36 6.34 4.38 -5.00
C ILE A 36 4.96 4.59 -4.38
N ILE A 37 4.91 5.32 -3.26
CA ILE A 37 3.65 5.66 -2.59
C ILE A 37 2.77 6.49 -3.52
N ASN A 38 3.32 7.57 -4.08
CA ASN A 38 2.63 8.44 -5.04
C ASN A 38 2.19 7.68 -6.30
N GLU A 39 3.01 6.75 -6.79
CA GLU A 39 2.64 5.90 -7.92
C GLU A 39 1.40 5.06 -7.60
N LEU A 40 1.39 4.33 -6.48
CA LEU A 40 0.25 3.51 -6.07
C LEU A 40 -1.01 4.33 -5.77
N GLU A 41 -0.86 5.49 -5.15
CA GLU A 41 -1.96 6.41 -4.88
C GLU A 41 -2.55 6.97 -6.18
N SER A 42 -1.71 7.32 -7.16
CA SER A 42 -2.16 7.83 -8.47
C SER A 42 -3.00 6.81 -9.26
N TYR A 43 -2.77 5.51 -9.03
CA TYR A 43 -3.58 4.43 -9.60
C TYR A 43 -4.82 4.07 -8.76
N GLY A 44 -5.03 4.70 -7.59
CA GLY A 44 -6.12 4.40 -6.67
C GLY A 44 -5.97 3.07 -5.93
N TYR A 45 -4.76 2.49 -5.89
CA TYR A 45 -4.50 1.22 -5.21
C TYR A 45 -4.30 1.38 -3.70
N ILE A 46 -3.86 2.57 -3.28
CA ILE A 46 -3.78 2.96 -1.90
C ILE A 46 -4.37 4.36 -1.69
N ILE A 47 -4.65 4.70 -0.44
CA ILE A 47 -5.00 6.05 0.01
C ILE A 47 -3.97 6.49 1.04
N CYS A 48 -3.33 7.65 0.86
CA CYS A 48 -2.47 8.23 1.88
C CYS A 48 -3.32 8.95 2.93
N ARG A 49 -3.08 8.63 4.21
CA ARG A 49 -3.69 9.28 5.38
C ARG A 49 -2.59 10.01 6.13
N ASN A 50 -2.55 11.32 5.95
CA ASN A 50 -1.58 12.22 6.61
C ASN A 50 -2.06 12.64 8.01
N ASP A 51 -2.40 11.67 8.85
CA ASP A 51 -2.71 11.90 10.27
C ASP A 51 -1.40 11.94 11.10
N VAL A 52 -1.50 12.00 12.43
CA VAL A 52 -0.36 12.05 13.39
C VAL A 52 0.68 10.95 13.13
N ILE A 53 0.26 9.83 12.54
CA ILE A 53 1.14 8.78 12.01
C ILE A 53 0.82 8.64 10.52
N ALA A 54 1.77 9.00 9.66
CA ALA A 54 1.62 8.84 8.22
C ALA A 54 1.30 7.38 7.90
N SER A 55 0.13 7.12 7.33
CA SER A 55 -0.31 5.77 7.02
C SER A 55 -0.87 5.66 5.61
N ILE A 56 -0.82 4.47 5.05
CA ILE A 56 -1.39 4.13 3.75
C ILE A 56 -2.50 3.09 3.93
N GLU A 57 -3.61 3.24 3.23
CA GLU A 57 -4.75 2.32 3.28
C GLU A 57 -4.85 1.54 1.98
N LEU A 58 -4.93 0.21 2.03
CA LEU A 58 -5.17 -0.66 0.89
C LEU A 58 -6.63 -0.52 0.42
N THR A 59 -6.82 -0.25 -0.88
CA THR A 59 -8.16 -0.23 -1.48
C THR A 59 -8.55 -1.61 -2.02
N SER A 60 -9.84 -1.82 -2.29
CA SER A 60 -10.30 -3.04 -2.98
C SER A 60 -9.62 -3.23 -4.34
N ALA A 61 -9.46 -2.14 -5.11
CA ALA A 61 -8.76 -2.17 -6.39
C ALA A 61 -7.28 -2.54 -6.24
N GLY A 62 -6.62 -2.02 -5.19
CA GLY A 62 -5.24 -2.37 -4.87
C GLY A 62 -5.08 -3.84 -4.48
N TYR A 63 -6.01 -4.38 -3.69
CA TYR A 63 -6.03 -5.79 -3.34
C TYR A 63 -6.24 -6.69 -4.56
N GLU A 64 -7.27 -6.42 -5.38
CA GLU A 64 -7.51 -7.15 -6.63
C GLU A 64 -6.30 -7.11 -7.57
N LYS A 65 -5.63 -5.97 -7.66
CA LYS A 65 -4.42 -5.83 -8.49
C LYS A 65 -3.24 -6.63 -7.95
N ALA A 66 -3.15 -6.81 -6.63
CA ALA A 66 -2.07 -7.58 -6.00
C ALA A 66 -2.20 -9.09 -6.21
N THR A 67 -3.45 -9.57 -6.30
CA THR A 67 -3.79 -11.01 -6.34
C THR A 67 -4.07 -11.54 -7.75
N ASN A 68 -4.13 -10.67 -8.76
CA ASN A 68 -4.20 -11.01 -10.19
C ASN A 68 -2.81 -10.99 -10.83
#